data_AF-A0A914DYW6-F1
#
_entry.id   AF-A0A914DYW6-F1
#
_cell.length_a   1.000
_cell.length_b   1.000
_cell.length_c   1.000
_cell.angle_alpha   90.00
_cell.angle_beta   90.00
_cell.angle_gamma   90.00
#
_symmetry.space_group_name_H-M   'P 1'
#
loop_
_entity.id
_entity.type
_entity.pdbx_description
1 polymer ?
#
loop_
_entity_poly.entity_id
_entity_poly.type
_entity_poly.pdbx_seq_one_letter_code
_entity_poly.pdbx_strand_id
1 'polypeptide(L)'
;MEKMANPNIPIPTFNSNSNNVGIKKAMAQLRDYMKQPVDGTKIFVIEDDIRSFHVNTRIEHGVYEGLVVHWELQIPDNYPFVPASGKIADGFHFTREHHEHVFEEAGLCTDYLSNFEYMHKNASAYGGWTPSGTLIQLMIAMKEFFAEPDMHLSNSVVKEAFQRNADFRCQRCSGSINDIYLNSQQDDAEKSDDGPEKSESSQVDNDDAQRRTRARQELICPVIMRSPLDDPNVLIGLPVALARVQRKPEIANTSARMRRMRFVEMQLFPELISFEAYMQSLAIEGANYDNLDLAQLRSPMGNWYTHLILIYLNRQHYDRAKVYLQTLLSVISCGSDGTQRADYHPSMFVKVYPALMNKTIVSLLRCEAHESEMLLTAFANLLRTYRHACARYPEVRRINDQHVSEFCYSLERQHKNWTNDLGELLFKMAALNTNVYPTCTMNNPQVKMEFMKEFFARQVHWVHKYWSSWERGMARNDNFFAFVDKPYRTIDECCQFLRQFFEACQVSLKVMLFNLECLSVLMTPDFEARLDRNYGLLEVDQLQRFREAVIAIKNLDKLSGFFQRANYPIQDSSHAVQLVKTAYEDAKNRGYWYENNRVAPGYNRSRNL
;
A
#
# COMPACT_ATOMS: atom_id res chain seq x y z
N MET A 1 -15.29 41.81 2.34
CA MET A 1 -14.75 40.54 2.85
C MET A 1 -13.25 40.56 2.63
N GLU A 2 -12.52 40.93 3.68
CA GLU A 2 -11.06 40.99 3.69
C GLU A 2 -10.50 39.61 3.36
N LYS A 3 -9.57 39.56 2.39
CA LYS A 3 -8.72 38.40 2.15
C LYS A 3 -7.86 38.23 3.39
N MET A 4 -8.24 37.31 4.28
CA MET A 4 -7.34 36.81 5.30
C MET A 4 -6.15 36.15 4.58
N ALA A 5 -5.06 36.90 4.44
CA ALA A 5 -3.75 36.35 4.16
C ALA A 5 -3.39 35.44 5.34
N ASN A 6 -3.57 34.13 5.15
CA ASN A 6 -3.21 33.13 6.14
C ASN A 6 -1.68 33.15 6.30
N PRO A 7 -1.15 33.13 7.53
CA PRO A 7 0.26 33.32 7.78
C PRO A 7 1.03 32.14 7.20
N ASN A 8 2.24 32.41 6.71
CA ASN A 8 3.22 31.40 6.30
C ASN A 8 3.15 30.20 7.24
N ILE A 9 2.51 29.09 6.81
CA ILE A 9 2.63 27.83 7.52
C ILE A 9 4.12 27.53 7.44
N PRO A 10 4.85 27.56 8.57
CA PRO A 10 6.27 27.27 8.53
C PRO A 10 6.36 25.85 8.00
N ILE A 11 6.87 25.69 6.78
CA ILE A 11 7.57 24.46 6.45
C ILE A 11 8.58 24.35 7.59
N PRO A 12 8.63 23.24 8.33
CA PRO A 12 9.76 23.02 9.20
C PRO A 12 11.00 23.23 8.32
N THR A 13 11.69 24.35 8.51
CA THR A 13 12.99 24.56 7.88
C THR A 13 13.83 23.51 8.55
N PHE A 14 13.97 22.37 7.88
CA PHE A 14 14.92 21.36 8.27
C PHE A 14 16.25 22.09 8.25
N ASN A 15 16.73 22.40 9.45
CA ASN A 15 17.98 23.08 9.63
C ASN A 15 19.02 22.06 9.17
N SER A 16 19.49 22.19 7.93
CA SER A 16 20.55 21.36 7.34
C SER A 16 21.84 21.42 8.16
N ASN A 17 21.90 22.31 9.15
CA ASN A 17 22.89 22.34 10.23
C ASN A 17 22.76 21.19 11.25
N SER A 18 21.88 20.21 11.05
CA SER A 18 21.91 18.98 11.84
C SER A 18 23.16 18.18 11.46
N ASN A 19 24.20 18.29 12.27
CA ASN A 19 25.31 17.33 12.26
C ASN A 19 24.74 15.90 12.32
N ASN A 20 24.74 15.28 11.14
CA ASN A 20 24.75 13.85 10.84
C ASN A 20 23.54 12.99 11.23
N VAL A 21 22.36 13.27 10.65
CA VAL A 21 21.19 12.37 10.76
C VAL A 21 21.53 10.94 10.29
N GLY A 22 22.25 10.82 9.18
CA GLY A 22 22.72 9.54 8.63
C GLY A 22 23.57 8.74 9.62
N ILE A 23 24.63 9.33 10.19
CA ILE A 23 25.43 8.64 11.22
C ILE A 23 24.61 8.31 12.46
N LYS A 24 23.75 9.22 12.95
CA LYS A 24 22.93 8.92 14.14
C LYS A 24 22.08 7.67 13.93
N LYS A 25 21.50 7.52 12.74
CA LYS A 25 20.75 6.32 12.34
C LYS A 25 21.66 5.10 12.25
N ALA A 26 22.79 5.19 11.57
CA ALA A 26 23.74 4.07 11.42
C ALA A 26 24.26 3.58 12.78
N MET A 27 24.62 4.49 13.69
CA MET A 27 25.05 4.17 15.05
C MET A 27 23.93 3.55 15.90
N ALA A 28 22.68 3.95 15.69
CA ALA A 28 21.55 3.31 16.34
C ALA A 28 21.39 1.85 15.85
N GLN A 29 21.47 1.62 14.54
CA GLN A 29 21.44 0.27 13.99
C GLN A 29 22.64 -0.57 14.40
N LEU A 30 23.83 0.04 14.55
CA LEU A 30 25.01 -0.64 15.07
C LEU A 30 24.78 -1.12 16.50
N ARG A 31 24.17 -0.30 17.37
CA ARG A 31 23.80 -0.74 18.72
C ARG A 31 22.84 -1.92 18.70
N ASP A 32 21.89 -1.94 17.77
CA ASP A 32 20.95 -3.06 17.66
C ASP A 32 21.63 -4.31 17.10
N TYR A 33 22.53 -4.17 16.12
CA TYR A 33 23.41 -5.24 15.66
C TYR A 33 24.27 -5.79 16.81
N MET A 34 24.83 -4.94 17.68
CA MET A 34 25.65 -5.41 18.81
C MET A 34 24.85 -6.19 19.86
N LYS A 35 23.53 -5.99 19.97
CA LYS A 35 22.66 -6.79 20.84
C LYS A 35 22.34 -8.16 20.23
N GLN A 36 22.28 -8.23 18.91
CA GLN A 36 21.94 -9.44 18.16
C GLN A 36 22.81 -9.52 16.90
N PRO A 37 24.10 -9.85 17.04
CA PRO A 37 25.02 -9.87 15.92
C PRO A 37 24.65 -10.99 14.95
N VAL A 38 24.93 -10.77 13.67
CA VAL A 38 24.79 -11.81 12.65
C VAL A 38 26.00 -12.72 12.74
N ASP A 39 25.75 -14.02 12.93
CA ASP A 39 26.80 -15.04 13.01
C ASP A 39 27.73 -14.98 11.79
N GLY A 40 29.02 -15.15 12.03
CA GLY A 40 30.06 -15.04 11.01
C GLY A 40 30.38 -13.61 10.56
N THR A 41 29.77 -12.57 11.16
CA THR A 41 30.10 -11.17 10.84
C THR A 41 30.63 -10.41 12.04
N LYS A 42 31.36 -9.31 11.81
CA LYS A 42 31.67 -8.31 12.84
C LYS A 42 31.87 -6.94 12.22
N ILE A 43 31.29 -5.90 12.83
CA ILE A 43 31.40 -4.51 12.39
C ILE A 43 32.32 -3.75 13.34
N PHE A 44 33.31 -3.06 12.78
CA PHE A 44 34.26 -2.19 13.49
C PHE A 44 34.01 -0.74 13.09
N VAL A 45 33.83 0.14 14.07
CA VAL A 45 33.79 1.58 13.82
C VAL A 45 35.22 2.08 13.71
N ILE A 46 35.52 2.87 12.69
CA ILE A 46 36.84 3.48 12.57
C ILE A 46 36.86 4.80 13.37
N GLU A 47 37.82 4.92 14.28
CA GLU A 47 37.88 6.04 15.22
C GLU A 47 38.17 7.39 14.53
N ASP A 48 38.94 7.36 13.44
CA ASP A 48 39.30 8.57 12.66
C ASP A 48 38.21 9.02 11.67
N ASP A 49 37.31 8.12 11.29
CA ASP A 49 36.12 8.43 10.49
C ASP A 49 34.91 7.61 10.95
N ILE A 50 34.05 8.26 11.74
CA ILE A 50 32.81 7.69 12.26
C ILE A 50 31.76 7.32 11.18
N ARG A 51 32.00 7.65 9.90
CA ARG A 51 31.19 7.18 8.75
C ARG A 51 31.73 5.90 8.13
N SER A 52 32.98 5.57 8.40
CA SER A 52 33.64 4.39 7.88
C SER A 52 33.49 3.26 8.90
N PHE A 53 32.84 2.17 8.48
CA PHE A 53 32.86 0.92 9.23
C PHE A 53 33.68 -0.09 8.45
N HIS A 54 34.54 -0.83 9.13
CA HIS A 54 35.12 -2.04 8.57
C HIS A 54 34.27 -3.24 8.98
N VAL A 55 34.23 -4.25 8.14
CA VAL A 55 33.41 -5.44 8.34
C VAL A 55 34.23 -6.67 8.03
N ASN A 56 34.18 -7.65 8.94
CA ASN A 56 34.57 -9.02 8.66
C ASN A 56 33.31 -9.81 8.31
N THR A 57 33.34 -10.56 7.21
CA THR A 57 32.26 -11.46 6.81
C THR A 57 32.83 -12.84 6.46
N ARG A 58 32.54 -13.84 7.30
CA ARG A 58 32.88 -15.24 7.06
C ARG A 58 31.89 -15.85 6.08
N ILE A 59 32.44 -16.51 5.06
CA ILE A 59 31.68 -17.28 4.07
C ILE A 59 31.39 -18.66 4.66
N GLU A 60 30.13 -19.07 4.67
CA GLU A 60 29.66 -20.31 5.32
C GLU A 60 29.47 -21.48 4.36
N HIS A 61 29.41 -21.21 3.05
CA HIS A 61 29.21 -22.19 2.00
C HIS A 61 29.83 -21.73 0.69
N GLY A 62 29.91 -22.64 -0.28
CA GLY A 62 30.45 -22.35 -1.62
C GLY A 62 31.97 -22.52 -1.72
N VAL A 63 32.55 -22.03 -2.82
CA VAL A 63 33.96 -22.26 -3.15
C VAL A 63 34.95 -21.58 -2.20
N TYR A 64 34.48 -20.60 -1.43
CA TYR A 64 35.25 -19.86 -0.43
C TYR A 64 34.83 -20.19 1.01
N GLU A 65 34.14 -21.30 1.26
CA GLU A 65 33.72 -21.71 2.61
C GLU A 65 34.87 -21.61 3.63
N GLY A 66 34.65 -20.85 4.69
CA GLY A 66 35.62 -20.57 5.76
C GLY A 66 36.48 -19.32 5.56
N LEU A 67 36.51 -18.73 4.38
CA LEU A 67 37.21 -17.46 4.12
C LEU A 67 36.49 -16.30 4.83
N VAL A 68 37.24 -15.36 5.39
CA VAL A 68 36.68 -14.13 5.97
C VAL A 68 37.03 -12.93 5.09
N VAL A 69 36.05 -12.35 4.41
CA VAL A 69 36.27 -11.15 3.60
C VAL A 69 36.32 -9.92 4.50
N HIS A 70 37.38 -9.12 4.41
CA HIS A 70 37.49 -7.83 5.09
C HIS A 70 37.14 -6.70 4.12
N TRP A 71 36.12 -5.91 4.45
CA TRP A 71 35.58 -4.89 3.56
C TRP A 71 35.11 -3.65 4.34
N GLU A 72 34.92 -2.56 3.62
CA GLU A 72 34.59 -1.24 4.16
C GLU A 72 33.18 -0.84 3.77
N LEU A 73 32.47 -0.21 4.70
CA LEU A 73 31.17 0.43 4.54
C LEU A 73 31.30 1.93 4.79
N GLN A 74 30.84 2.74 3.85
CA GLN A 74 30.77 4.18 3.99
C GLN A 74 29.31 4.62 4.17
N ILE A 75 29.00 5.28 5.28
CA ILE A 75 27.67 5.81 5.58
C ILE A 75 27.49 7.21 4.97
N PRO A 76 26.54 7.39 4.02
CA PRO A 76 26.27 8.70 3.43
C PRO A 76 25.48 9.60 4.40
N ASP A 77 25.45 10.90 4.11
CA ASP A 77 24.73 11.90 4.90
C ASP A 77 23.23 11.66 5.02
N ASN A 78 22.65 11.16 3.94
CA ASN A 78 21.23 10.91 3.75
C ASN A 78 20.84 9.45 4.03
N TYR A 79 21.68 8.69 4.74
CA TYR A 79 21.32 7.38 5.27
C TYR A 79 20.07 7.48 6.19
N PRO A 80 19.07 6.58 6.11
CA PRO A 80 19.04 5.33 5.34
C PRO A 80 18.36 5.47 3.97
N PHE A 81 18.00 6.68 3.52
CA PHE A 81 17.31 6.85 2.24
C PHE A 81 18.21 6.54 1.04
N VAL A 82 19.52 6.79 1.20
CA VAL A 82 20.55 6.26 0.30
C VAL A 82 21.31 5.16 1.06
N PRO A 83 21.52 3.98 0.42
CA PRO A 83 22.29 2.91 1.03
C PRO A 83 23.73 3.33 1.33
N ALA A 84 24.37 2.61 2.25
CA ALA A 84 25.81 2.67 2.39
C ALA A 84 26.49 2.23 1.07
N SER A 85 27.66 2.76 0.77
CA SER A 85 28.52 2.18 -0.27
C SER A 85 29.50 1.21 0.38
N GLY A 86 29.84 0.13 -0.32
CA GLY A 86 30.82 -0.84 0.14
C GLY A 86 31.96 -1.03 -0.85
N LYS A 87 33.16 -1.26 -0.35
CA LYS A 87 34.32 -1.68 -1.15
C LYS A 87 35.14 -2.69 -0.36
N ILE A 88 35.98 -3.45 -1.03
CA ILE A 88 36.98 -4.26 -0.35
C ILE A 88 37.97 -3.35 0.37
N ALA A 89 38.38 -3.74 1.58
CA ALA A 89 39.23 -2.91 2.42
C ALA A 89 40.62 -2.72 1.79
N ASP A 90 41.22 -1.56 2.03
CA ASP A 90 42.51 -1.25 1.42
C ASP A 90 43.59 -2.28 1.85
N GLY A 91 44.29 -2.86 0.87
CA GLY A 91 45.28 -3.92 1.08
C GLY A 91 44.71 -5.35 1.20
N PHE A 92 43.39 -5.51 1.32
CA PHE A 92 42.74 -6.82 1.22
C PHE A 92 42.55 -7.17 -0.26
N HIS A 93 43.41 -8.02 -0.81
CA HIS A 93 43.38 -8.33 -2.24
C HIS A 93 42.29 -9.35 -2.60
N PHE A 94 41.04 -8.89 -2.61
CA PHE A 94 39.88 -9.61 -3.13
C PHE A 94 39.25 -8.75 -4.23
N THR A 95 39.29 -9.24 -5.46
CA THR A 95 39.11 -8.41 -6.68
C THR A 95 38.13 -9.08 -7.64
N ARG A 96 37.96 -8.52 -8.84
CA ARG A 96 37.10 -9.10 -9.88
C ARG A 96 37.53 -10.51 -10.32
N GLU A 97 38.81 -10.86 -10.13
CA GLU A 97 39.31 -12.22 -10.39
C GLU A 97 38.74 -13.25 -9.41
N HIS A 98 38.24 -12.79 -8.26
CA HIS A 98 37.69 -13.61 -7.18
C HIS A 98 36.16 -13.60 -7.19
N HIS A 99 35.53 -12.55 -7.72
CA HIS A 99 34.09 -12.38 -7.72
C HIS A 99 33.66 -11.38 -8.79
N GLU A 100 32.72 -11.76 -9.66
CA GLU A 100 32.37 -10.97 -10.86
C GLU A 100 31.92 -9.53 -10.55
N HIS A 101 31.25 -9.36 -9.40
CA HIS A 101 30.65 -8.12 -8.92
C HIS A 101 31.53 -7.31 -7.95
N VAL A 102 32.82 -7.62 -7.86
CA VAL A 102 33.79 -6.85 -7.05
C VAL A 102 34.67 -6.01 -7.97
N PHE A 103 34.55 -4.68 -7.88
CA PHE A 103 35.32 -3.73 -8.68
C PHE A 103 36.25 -2.95 -7.77
N GLU A 104 37.56 -2.93 -8.06
CA GLU A 104 38.57 -2.32 -7.19
C GLU A 104 38.32 -0.83 -6.93
N GLU A 105 38.02 -0.06 -7.98
CA GLU A 105 37.78 1.39 -7.87
C GLU A 105 36.30 1.73 -7.60
N ALA A 106 35.38 0.99 -8.21
CA ALA A 106 33.94 1.28 -8.12
C ALA A 106 33.27 0.64 -6.89
N GLY A 107 33.92 -0.34 -6.25
CA GLY A 107 33.45 -1.09 -5.08
C GLY A 107 32.54 -2.27 -5.42
N LEU A 108 31.60 -2.57 -4.52
CA LEU A 108 30.77 -3.79 -4.58
C LEU A 108 29.48 -3.54 -5.37
N CYS A 109 29.23 -4.36 -6.41
CA CYS A 109 28.04 -4.26 -7.25
C CYS A 109 26.91 -5.15 -6.73
N THR A 110 26.06 -4.58 -5.88
CA THR A 110 24.86 -5.23 -5.34
C THR A 110 23.73 -4.22 -5.22
N ASP A 111 22.49 -4.69 -5.23
CA ASP A 111 21.30 -3.88 -5.02
C ASP A 111 21.11 -3.42 -3.57
N TYR A 112 21.93 -3.90 -2.63
CA TYR A 112 21.97 -3.46 -1.23
C TYR A 112 22.91 -2.27 -0.95
N LEU A 113 23.78 -1.90 -1.89
CA LEU A 113 24.79 -0.85 -1.73
C LEU A 113 24.63 0.25 -2.79
N SER A 114 25.11 1.47 -2.47
CA SER A 114 24.94 2.64 -3.34
C SER A 114 26.00 2.82 -4.43
N ASN A 115 27.01 1.94 -4.49
CA ASN A 115 28.12 2.01 -5.45
C ASN A 115 27.66 2.11 -6.91
N PHE A 116 26.58 1.41 -7.27
CA PHE A 116 26.05 1.36 -8.63
C PHE A 116 24.61 1.85 -8.64
N GLU A 117 24.40 3.05 -9.18
CA GLU A 117 23.12 3.76 -9.08
C GLU A 117 21.96 2.97 -9.69
N TYR A 118 22.19 2.36 -10.84
CA TYR A 118 21.19 1.59 -11.55
C TYR A 118 20.75 0.32 -10.79
N MET A 119 21.58 -0.24 -9.90
CA MET A 119 21.21 -1.43 -9.12
C MET A 119 20.22 -1.06 -8.02
N HIS A 120 20.54 -0.06 -7.20
CA HIS A 120 19.67 0.34 -6.11
C HIS A 120 18.44 1.13 -6.59
N LYS A 121 18.51 1.87 -7.70
CA LYS A 121 17.33 2.54 -8.28
C LYS A 121 16.37 1.56 -8.94
N ASN A 122 16.84 0.39 -9.36
CA ASN A 122 15.98 -0.66 -9.93
C ASN A 122 15.60 -1.75 -8.92
N ALA A 123 16.11 -1.68 -7.68
CA ALA A 123 15.63 -2.46 -6.55
C ALA A 123 14.10 -2.41 -6.53
N SER A 124 13.50 -3.56 -6.83
CA SER A 124 12.05 -3.74 -6.85
C SER A 124 11.54 -3.90 -5.42
N ALA A 125 10.21 -3.98 -5.23
CA ALA A 125 9.63 -4.25 -3.91
C ALA A 125 10.13 -5.56 -3.23
N TYR A 126 10.86 -6.41 -3.96
CA TYR A 126 11.27 -7.75 -3.51
C TYR A 126 12.80 -7.97 -3.44
N GLY A 127 13.64 -6.95 -3.62
CA GLY A 127 15.10 -7.09 -3.53
C GLY A 127 15.84 -5.76 -3.39
N GLY A 128 16.99 -5.78 -2.71
CA GLY A 128 17.88 -4.65 -2.51
C GLY A 128 17.61 -3.79 -1.26
N TRP A 129 18.32 -2.66 -1.17
CA TRP A 129 18.22 -1.75 -0.04
C TRP A 129 16.92 -0.95 -0.05
N THR A 130 16.30 -0.86 1.13
CA THR A 130 15.18 0.06 1.37
C THR A 130 15.48 0.96 2.57
N PRO A 131 14.77 2.09 2.73
CA PRO A 131 14.95 2.96 3.90
C PRO A 131 14.64 2.32 5.26
N SER A 132 13.94 1.16 5.29
CA SER A 132 13.80 0.35 6.51
C SER A 132 14.94 -0.64 6.73
N GLY A 133 15.84 -0.77 5.75
CA GLY A 133 17.00 -1.64 5.80
C GLY A 133 17.84 -1.41 7.05
N THR A 134 18.36 -2.48 7.62
CA THR A 134 19.21 -2.47 8.82
C THR A 134 20.60 -3.01 8.51
N LEU A 135 21.59 -2.67 9.34
CA LEU A 135 22.91 -3.30 9.27
C LEU A 135 22.81 -4.84 9.41
N ILE A 136 21.88 -5.37 10.23
CA ILE A 136 21.65 -6.82 10.33
C ILE A 136 21.25 -7.40 8.97
N GLN A 137 20.26 -6.82 8.29
CA GLN A 137 19.81 -7.27 6.97
C GLN A 137 20.93 -7.13 5.92
N LEU A 138 21.68 -6.03 5.96
CA LEU A 138 22.84 -5.84 5.09
C LEU A 138 23.89 -6.92 5.32
N MET A 139 24.22 -7.24 6.57
CA MET A 139 25.19 -8.30 6.88
C MET A 139 24.74 -9.67 6.38
N ILE A 140 23.45 -10.01 6.53
CA ILE A 140 22.88 -11.24 5.98
C ILE A 140 23.02 -11.28 4.46
N ALA A 141 22.62 -10.21 3.77
CA ALA A 141 22.71 -10.13 2.31
C ALA A 141 24.15 -10.23 1.81
N MET A 142 25.10 -9.59 2.52
CA MET A 142 26.51 -9.60 2.13
C MET A 142 27.20 -10.94 2.37
N LYS A 143 26.74 -11.77 3.31
CA LYS A 143 27.22 -13.16 3.45
C LYS A 143 26.93 -13.96 2.19
N GLU A 144 25.69 -13.90 1.71
CA GLU A 144 25.29 -14.60 0.49
C GLU A 144 26.00 -14.04 -0.75
N PHE A 145 26.12 -12.71 -0.85
CA PHE A 145 26.89 -12.06 -1.92
C PHE A 145 28.28 -12.67 -2.03
N PHE A 146 29.07 -12.69 -0.95
CA PHE A 146 30.44 -13.22 -1.02
C PHE A 146 30.52 -14.74 -1.21
N ALA A 147 29.49 -15.49 -0.82
CA ALA A 147 29.43 -16.95 -1.03
C ALA A 147 29.22 -17.35 -2.49
N GLU A 148 28.58 -16.48 -3.28
CA GLU A 148 28.22 -16.72 -4.68
C GLU A 148 28.98 -15.77 -5.63
N PRO A 149 30.21 -16.12 -6.05
CA PRO A 149 31.05 -15.24 -6.87
C PRO A 149 30.53 -14.97 -8.30
N ASP A 150 29.42 -15.62 -8.69
CA ASP A 150 28.77 -15.56 -10.01
C ASP A 150 29.69 -15.92 -11.18
N MET A 151 30.74 -16.70 -10.93
CA MET A 151 31.69 -17.10 -11.96
C MET A 151 32.38 -18.43 -11.64
N HIS A 152 32.95 -19.06 -12.67
CA HIS A 152 33.79 -20.24 -12.48
C HIS A 152 35.20 -19.86 -12.06
N LEU A 153 35.63 -20.37 -10.91
CA LEU A 153 36.95 -20.10 -10.33
C LEU A 153 37.83 -21.34 -10.36
N SER A 154 39.12 -21.13 -10.61
CA SER A 154 40.10 -22.21 -10.54
C SER A 154 40.56 -22.43 -9.09
N ASN A 155 40.96 -23.67 -8.79
CA ASN A 155 41.48 -24.02 -7.46
C ASN A 155 42.72 -23.19 -7.06
N SER A 156 43.50 -22.66 -8.02
CA SER A 156 44.66 -21.83 -7.71
C SER A 156 44.23 -20.45 -7.19
N VAL A 157 43.23 -19.82 -7.81
CA VAL A 157 42.68 -18.52 -7.37
C VAL A 157 42.06 -18.65 -5.99
N VAL A 158 41.32 -19.73 -5.74
CA VAL A 158 40.73 -19.99 -4.42
C VAL A 158 41.81 -20.12 -3.35
N LYS A 159 42.84 -20.95 -3.59
CA LYS A 159 43.96 -21.13 -2.64
C LYS A 159 44.71 -19.82 -2.37
N GLU A 160 44.92 -19.02 -3.41
CA GLU A 160 45.57 -17.72 -3.30
C GLU A 160 44.77 -16.76 -2.40
N ALA A 161 43.45 -16.74 -2.54
CA ALA A 161 42.58 -15.93 -1.67
C ALA A 161 42.75 -16.30 -0.19
N PHE A 162 42.76 -17.60 0.14
CA PHE A 162 42.99 -18.08 1.51
C PHE A 162 44.38 -17.74 2.05
N GLN A 163 45.42 -17.84 1.21
CA GLN A 163 46.78 -17.48 1.64
C GLN A 163 46.85 -16.00 1.98
N ARG A 164 46.34 -15.14 1.09
CA ARG A 164 46.31 -13.69 1.30
C ARG A 164 45.46 -13.31 2.51
N ASN A 165 44.38 -14.04 2.76
CA ASN A 165 43.54 -13.88 3.95
C ASN A 165 44.32 -14.09 5.25
N ALA A 166 45.11 -15.17 5.32
CA ALA A 166 45.92 -15.50 6.48
C ALA A 166 47.02 -14.45 6.75
N ASP A 167 47.55 -13.84 5.70
CA ASP A 167 48.63 -12.85 5.76
C ASP A 167 48.12 -11.42 6.01
N PHE A 168 46.86 -11.13 5.68
CA PHE A 168 46.30 -9.78 5.77
C PHE A 168 46.18 -9.27 7.21
N ARG A 169 46.61 -8.03 7.44
CA ARG A 169 46.42 -7.29 8.69
C ARG A 169 45.94 -5.89 8.36
N CYS A 170 44.75 -5.53 8.84
CA CYS A 170 44.22 -4.19 8.67
C CYS A 170 45.02 -3.20 9.53
N GLN A 171 45.39 -2.06 8.95
CA GLN A 171 46.11 -1.00 9.66
C GLN A 171 45.18 0.00 10.35
N ARG A 172 43.90 0.03 9.98
CA ARG A 172 42.91 1.03 10.45
C ARG A 172 42.02 0.53 11.57
N CYS A 173 41.64 -0.75 11.57
CA CYS A 173 40.86 -1.34 12.66
C CYS A 173 41.74 -2.23 13.54
N SER A 174 41.47 -2.24 14.84
CA SER A 174 42.13 -3.11 15.82
C SER A 174 41.71 -4.59 15.71
N GLY A 175 40.73 -4.90 14.86
CA GLY A 175 40.23 -6.25 14.63
C GLY A 175 41.21 -7.13 13.85
N SER A 176 41.40 -8.36 14.33
CA SER A 176 41.98 -9.43 13.52
C SER A 176 40.94 -9.94 12.52
N ILE A 177 41.38 -10.56 11.42
CA ILE A 177 40.47 -11.24 10.49
C ILE A 177 39.71 -12.41 11.14
N ASN A 178 40.26 -12.95 12.24
CA ASN A 178 39.61 -13.99 13.05
C ASN A 178 38.61 -13.43 14.06
N ASP A 179 38.50 -12.10 14.16
CA ASP A 179 37.60 -11.44 15.10
C ASP A 179 36.21 -11.33 14.45
N ILE A 180 35.44 -12.42 14.57
CA ILE A 180 34.07 -12.57 14.09
C ILE A 180 33.20 -13.09 15.23
N TYR A 181 31.91 -12.76 15.23
CA TYR A 181 30.97 -13.44 16.12
C TYR A 181 30.78 -14.88 15.63
N LEU A 182 31.06 -15.84 16.50
CA LEU A 182 30.72 -17.24 16.31
C LEU A 182 29.74 -17.63 17.40
N ASN A 183 28.60 -18.19 17.03
CA ASN A 183 27.69 -18.82 17.98
C ASN A 183 28.29 -20.13 18.53
N SER A 184 29.32 -20.00 19.37
CA SER A 184 29.70 -21.03 20.33
C SER A 184 29.20 -20.60 21.70
N GLN A 185 28.25 -21.36 22.26
CA GLN A 185 27.55 -21.16 23.55
C GLN A 185 26.22 -20.39 23.46
N GLN A 186 25.16 -21.09 23.05
CA GLN A 186 23.87 -20.89 23.70
C GLN A 186 23.95 -21.59 25.06
N ASP A 187 24.14 -20.81 26.11
CA ASP A 187 23.85 -21.24 27.47
C ASP A 187 22.36 -21.61 27.55
N ASP A 188 22.09 -22.82 28.04
CA ASP A 188 20.78 -23.32 28.40
C ASP A 188 20.14 -22.41 29.46
N ALA A 189 19.35 -21.43 29.02
CA ALA A 189 18.52 -20.64 29.92
C ALA A 189 17.36 -21.50 30.41
N GLU A 190 17.50 -21.98 31.65
CA GLU A 190 16.49 -22.65 32.46
C GLU A 190 15.14 -21.91 32.37
N LYS A 191 14.12 -22.63 31.89
CA LYS A 191 12.72 -22.22 32.05
C LYS A 191 12.29 -22.59 33.47
N SER A 192 12.19 -21.60 34.35
CA SER A 192 11.45 -21.75 35.60
C SER A 192 9.95 -21.69 35.31
N ASP A 193 9.27 -22.77 35.70
CA ASP A 193 7.83 -22.96 35.64
C ASP A 193 7.26 -22.67 37.03
N ASP A 194 6.82 -21.43 37.26
CA ASP A 194 6.02 -21.05 38.43
C ASP A 194 4.76 -20.33 37.94
N GLY A 195 3.66 -21.07 37.90
CA GLY A 195 2.34 -20.54 37.58
C GLY A 195 1.65 -19.94 38.81
N PRO A 196 1.14 -18.69 38.75
CA PRO A 196 0.21 -18.20 39.74
C PRO A 196 -1.24 -18.39 39.27
N GLU A 197 -2.07 -18.88 40.19
CA GLU A 197 -3.53 -18.87 40.10
C GLU A 197 -4.04 -17.44 39.83
N LYS A 198 -4.78 -17.28 38.73
CA LYS A 198 -5.33 -15.99 38.31
C LYS A 198 -6.60 -15.65 39.09
N SER A 199 -6.53 -14.54 39.84
CA SER A 199 -7.70 -13.77 40.25
C SER A 199 -8.16 -12.84 39.12
N GLU A 200 -9.48 -12.68 38.96
CA GLU A 200 -10.14 -11.99 37.82
C GLU A 200 -9.75 -10.50 37.66
N SER A 201 -9.10 -9.86 38.64
CA SER A 201 -8.62 -8.47 38.50
C SER A 201 -7.30 -8.34 37.73
N SER A 202 -6.54 -9.43 37.56
CA SER A 202 -5.22 -9.44 36.88
C SER A 202 -5.29 -9.59 35.36
N GLN A 203 -6.44 -9.95 34.82
CA GLN A 203 -6.60 -10.28 33.40
C GLN A 203 -6.73 -9.03 32.50
N VAL A 204 -7.39 -7.98 32.99
CA VAL A 204 -7.60 -6.73 32.24
C VAL A 204 -6.29 -5.98 31.99
N ASP A 205 -5.40 -5.95 32.99
CA ASP A 205 -4.09 -5.30 32.88
C ASP A 205 -3.17 -6.05 31.91
N ASN A 206 -3.28 -7.38 31.86
CA ASN A 206 -2.54 -8.19 30.91
C ASN A 206 -2.99 -7.96 29.47
N ASP A 207 -4.30 -7.83 29.24
CA ASP A 207 -4.87 -7.57 27.91
C ASP A 207 -4.49 -6.17 27.38
N ASP A 208 -4.45 -5.13 28.23
CA ASP A 208 -3.94 -3.82 27.82
C ASP A 208 -2.44 -3.84 27.51
N ALA A 209 -1.64 -4.50 28.35
CA ALA A 209 -0.20 -4.65 28.12
C ALA A 209 0.09 -5.36 26.79
N GLN A 210 -0.67 -6.41 26.45
CA GLN A 210 -0.56 -7.12 25.19
C GLN A 210 -0.93 -6.22 24.00
N ARG A 211 -2.05 -5.49 24.09
CA ARG A 211 -2.48 -4.55 23.04
C ARG A 211 -1.46 -3.45 22.82
N ARG A 212 -0.91 -2.89 23.90
CA ARG A 212 0.12 -1.84 23.82
C ARG A 212 1.42 -2.36 23.21
N THR A 213 1.81 -3.59 23.54
CA THR A 213 2.99 -4.24 22.96
C THR A 213 2.82 -4.43 21.45
N ARG A 214 1.68 -4.98 21.02
CA ARG A 214 1.33 -5.10 19.61
C ARG A 214 1.33 -3.73 18.92
N ALA A 215 0.71 -2.74 19.54
CA ALA A 215 0.62 -1.41 18.97
C ALA A 215 1.99 -0.74 18.81
N ARG A 216 2.94 -0.99 19.70
CA ARG A 216 4.34 -0.53 19.54
C ARG A 216 5.04 -1.18 18.34
N GLN A 217 4.76 -2.45 18.07
CA GLN A 217 5.35 -3.19 16.96
C GLN A 217 4.73 -2.80 15.61
N GLU A 218 3.42 -2.60 15.57
CA GLU A 218 2.68 -2.30 14.33
C GLU A 218 2.62 -0.80 14.01
N LEU A 219 2.57 0.09 15.00
CA LEU A 219 2.57 1.54 14.81
C LEU A 219 3.99 2.10 14.95
N ILE A 220 4.93 1.58 14.17
CA ILE A 220 6.28 2.11 14.10
C ILE A 220 6.55 2.65 12.70
N CYS A 221 7.23 3.79 12.61
CA CYS A 221 7.86 4.15 11.34
C CYS A 221 9.20 3.40 11.26
N PRO A 222 9.37 2.43 10.36
CA PRO A 222 10.58 1.61 10.29
C PRO A 222 11.81 2.41 9.81
N VAL A 223 11.59 3.54 9.12
CA VAL A 223 12.68 4.42 8.67
C VAL A 223 13.36 5.10 9.86
N ILE A 224 12.59 5.69 10.78
CA ILE A 224 13.14 6.38 11.98
C ILE A 224 13.11 5.52 13.25
N MET A 225 12.55 4.30 13.19
CA MET A 225 12.37 3.35 14.30
C MET A 225 11.72 3.98 15.53
N ARG A 226 10.70 4.81 15.31
CA ARG A 226 9.95 5.49 16.38
C ARG A 226 8.45 5.29 16.20
N SER A 227 7.77 5.15 17.34
CA SER A 227 6.31 5.01 17.42
C SER A 227 5.68 6.27 18.02
N PRO A 228 4.49 6.71 17.55
CA PRO A 228 3.68 7.73 18.21
C PRO A 228 3.27 7.35 19.65
N LEU A 229 3.40 6.08 20.05
CA LEU A 229 3.11 5.62 21.41
C LEU A 229 4.22 5.94 22.40
N ASP A 230 5.46 5.96 21.93
CA ASP A 230 6.63 6.25 22.76
C ASP A 230 7.06 7.72 22.61
N ASP A 231 6.77 8.34 21.46
CA ASP A 231 6.94 9.77 21.25
C ASP A 231 5.72 10.40 20.58
N PRO A 232 4.91 11.19 21.32
CA PRO A 232 3.69 11.79 20.78
C PRO A 232 3.97 12.79 19.64
N ASN A 233 5.18 13.31 19.48
CA ASN A 233 5.50 14.22 18.39
C ASN A 233 5.63 13.51 17.03
N VAL A 234 5.73 12.18 17.03
CA VAL A 234 5.78 11.40 15.80
C VAL A 234 4.41 11.41 15.13
N LEU A 235 4.34 12.03 13.95
CA LEU A 235 3.19 11.96 13.07
C LEU A 235 3.43 10.85 12.05
N ILE A 236 2.43 10.01 11.80
CA ILE A 236 2.53 8.91 10.84
C ILE A 236 1.44 9.02 9.78
N GLY A 237 1.73 8.47 8.61
CA GLY A 237 0.81 8.39 7.49
C GLY A 237 1.14 7.22 6.57
N LEU A 238 0.34 7.12 5.51
CA LEU A 238 0.44 6.09 4.48
C LEU A 238 1.00 6.70 3.19
N PRO A 239 2.07 6.13 2.58
CA PRO A 239 2.57 6.54 1.29
C PRO A 239 1.53 6.38 0.19
N VAL A 240 1.46 7.36 -0.70
CA VAL A 240 0.56 7.38 -1.86
C VAL A 240 1.37 7.72 -3.11
N ALA A 241 1.30 6.85 -4.11
CA ALA A 241 1.74 7.15 -5.47
C ALA A 241 0.59 7.76 -6.26
N LEU A 242 0.86 8.93 -6.84
CA LEU A 242 0.00 9.55 -7.84
C LEU A 242 0.62 9.32 -9.22
N ALA A 243 0.02 8.46 -10.04
CA ALA A 243 0.44 8.26 -11.42
C ALA A 243 -0.36 9.17 -12.35
N ARG A 244 0.35 9.93 -13.19
CA ARG A 244 -0.27 10.62 -14.32
C ARG A 244 -0.67 9.55 -15.34
N VAL A 245 -1.98 9.26 -15.43
CA VAL A 245 -2.48 8.40 -16.51
C VAL A 245 -2.38 9.20 -17.81
N GLN A 246 -1.27 9.06 -18.52
CA GLN A 246 -1.21 9.42 -19.93
C GLN A 246 -2.15 8.45 -20.66
N ARG A 247 -3.42 8.85 -20.88
CA ARG A 247 -4.26 8.10 -21.81
C ARG A 247 -3.53 8.07 -23.14
N LYS A 248 -3.30 6.87 -23.69
CA LYS A 248 -2.85 6.70 -25.07
C LYS A 248 -3.72 7.61 -25.96
N PRO A 249 -3.12 8.41 -26.87
CA PRO A 249 -3.83 9.39 -27.70
C PRO A 249 -4.67 8.72 -28.83
N GLU A 250 -5.19 7.52 -28.62
CA GLU A 250 -5.72 6.67 -29.70
C GLU A 250 -7.10 7.08 -30.23
N ILE A 251 -7.77 8.11 -29.70
CA ILE A 251 -8.99 8.67 -30.32
C ILE A 251 -9.00 10.19 -30.21
N ALA A 252 -8.39 10.85 -31.20
CA ALA A 252 -8.22 12.30 -31.25
C ALA A 252 -9.51 13.11 -31.52
N ASN A 253 -10.67 12.48 -31.78
CA ASN A 253 -11.82 13.15 -32.39
C ASN A 253 -13.07 13.38 -31.52
N THR A 254 -13.03 13.10 -30.21
CA THR A 254 -14.14 13.49 -29.30
C THR A 254 -13.79 14.74 -28.52
N SER A 255 -14.38 15.86 -28.97
CA SER A 255 -14.54 17.17 -28.34
C SER A 255 -13.50 17.58 -27.28
N ALA A 256 -12.71 18.60 -27.65
CA ALA A 256 -11.71 19.29 -26.84
C ALA A 256 -12.19 19.84 -25.47
N ARG A 257 -13.47 19.69 -25.11
CA ARG A 257 -14.07 20.22 -23.88
C ARG A 257 -14.05 19.23 -22.70
N MET A 258 -13.82 17.93 -22.94
CA MET A 258 -13.62 16.92 -21.87
C MET A 258 -12.13 16.61 -21.58
N ARG A 259 -11.18 17.33 -22.19
CA ARG A 259 -9.73 17.12 -22.06
C ARG A 259 -9.08 17.62 -20.75
N ARG A 260 -9.82 17.77 -19.64
CA ARG A 260 -9.24 18.26 -18.37
C ARG A 260 -9.62 17.53 -17.09
N MET A 261 -10.31 16.38 -17.15
CA MET A 261 -10.24 15.46 -16.02
C MET A 261 -9.08 14.51 -16.27
N ARG A 262 -7.88 14.98 -15.92
CA ARG A 262 -6.72 14.11 -15.72
C ARG A 262 -7.09 13.16 -14.58
N PHE A 263 -7.43 11.93 -14.91
CA PHE A 263 -7.60 10.90 -13.88
C PHE A 263 -6.20 10.67 -13.30
N VAL A 264 -6.02 11.06 -12.04
CA VAL A 264 -4.85 10.69 -11.27
C VAL A 264 -5.13 9.28 -10.75
N GLU A 265 -4.34 8.32 -11.19
CA GLU A 265 -4.39 7.00 -10.58
C GLU A 265 -3.68 7.09 -9.23
N MET A 266 -4.40 6.76 -8.17
CA MET A 266 -3.88 6.75 -6.81
C MET A 266 -3.63 5.32 -6.38
N GLN A 267 -2.43 5.04 -5.92
CA GLN A 267 -2.05 3.79 -5.29
C GLN A 267 -1.56 4.08 -3.89
N LEU A 268 -2.15 3.42 -2.90
CA LEU A 268 -1.76 3.54 -1.50
C LEU A 268 -0.93 2.31 -1.12
N PHE A 269 0.15 2.53 -0.41
CA PHE A 269 0.98 1.47 0.16
C PHE A 269 0.63 1.33 1.64
N PRO A 270 0.32 0.11 2.13
CA PRO A 270 -0.12 -0.12 3.51
C PRO A 270 1.06 -0.10 4.50
N GLU A 271 2.00 0.81 4.30
CA GLU A 271 3.23 0.96 5.07
C GLU A 271 3.15 2.25 5.90
N LEU A 272 3.65 2.23 7.13
CA LEU A 272 3.67 3.45 7.94
C LEU A 272 4.97 4.20 7.75
N ILE A 273 4.87 5.47 7.39
CA ILE A 273 6.02 6.38 7.36
C ILE A 273 5.73 7.59 8.24
N SER A 274 6.75 8.06 8.97
CA SER A 274 6.63 9.29 9.73
C SER A 274 6.64 10.50 8.80
N PHE A 275 5.93 11.55 9.18
CA PHE A 275 5.98 12.83 8.47
C PHE A 275 7.42 13.37 8.42
N GLU A 276 8.19 13.16 9.50
CA GLU A 276 9.61 13.52 9.56
C GLU A 276 10.43 12.82 8.47
N ALA A 277 10.29 11.49 8.33
CA ALA A 277 10.99 10.72 7.32
C ALA A 277 10.58 11.15 5.91
N TYR A 278 9.29 11.38 5.67
CA TYR A 278 8.79 11.89 4.40
C TYR A 278 9.42 13.25 4.03
N MET A 279 9.47 14.19 4.97
CA MET A 279 10.07 15.51 4.74
C MET A 279 11.59 15.42 4.49
N GLN A 280 12.28 14.48 5.15
CA GLN A 280 13.69 14.21 4.87
C GLN A 280 13.88 13.66 3.45
N SER A 281 13.06 12.69 3.03
CA SER A 281 13.10 12.17 1.65
C SER A 281 12.88 13.27 0.62
N LEU A 282 11.91 14.15 0.84
CA LEU A 282 11.66 15.30 -0.04
C LEU A 282 12.87 16.23 -0.14
N ALA A 283 13.49 16.56 1.00
CA ALA A 283 14.67 17.41 1.03
C ALA A 283 15.85 16.80 0.26
N ILE A 284 16.04 15.48 0.37
CA ILE A 284 17.08 14.74 -0.36
C ILE A 284 16.85 14.79 -1.87
N GLU A 285 15.61 14.61 -2.32
CA GLU A 285 15.24 14.69 -3.74
C GLU A 285 15.23 16.14 -4.28
N GLY A 286 15.48 17.15 -3.44
CA GLY A 286 15.29 18.56 -3.81
C GLY A 286 13.84 18.89 -4.18
N ALA A 287 12.90 18.06 -3.71
CA ALA A 287 11.47 18.20 -3.97
C ALA A 287 10.79 19.02 -2.86
N ASN A 288 9.73 19.70 -3.25
CA ASN A 288 8.86 20.46 -2.39
C ASN A 288 7.41 20.28 -2.88
N TYR A 289 6.47 20.96 -2.24
CA TYR A 289 5.04 20.81 -2.56
C TYR A 289 4.66 21.23 -3.99
N ASP A 290 5.48 22.05 -4.65
CA ASP A 290 5.23 22.58 -5.98
C ASP A 290 5.74 21.64 -7.10
N ASN A 291 6.52 20.61 -6.76
CA ASN A 291 7.07 19.63 -7.71
C ASN A 291 7.06 18.18 -7.18
N LEU A 292 6.12 17.84 -6.29
CA LEU A 292 5.99 16.48 -5.71
C LEU A 292 5.80 15.38 -6.74
N ASP A 293 5.26 15.70 -7.92
CA ASP A 293 5.05 14.73 -8.99
C ASP A 293 6.34 14.35 -9.72
N LEU A 294 7.42 15.12 -9.53
CA LEU A 294 8.77 14.78 -9.99
C LEU A 294 9.60 14.05 -8.92
N ALA A 295 9.13 14.04 -7.67
CA ALA A 295 9.83 13.40 -6.58
C ALA A 295 9.85 11.88 -6.76
N GLN A 296 11.01 11.27 -6.61
CA GLN A 296 11.18 9.81 -6.64
C GLN A 296 11.43 9.34 -5.21
N LEU A 297 10.35 9.19 -4.41
CA LEU A 297 10.48 8.78 -3.01
C LEU A 297 10.33 7.27 -2.87
N ARG A 298 11.12 6.67 -1.97
CA ARG A 298 11.07 5.24 -1.63
C ARG A 298 10.40 5.01 -0.29
N SER A 299 9.34 4.21 -0.29
CA SER A 299 8.64 3.80 0.92
C SER A 299 9.53 2.87 1.76
N PRO A 300 9.17 2.56 3.01
CA PRO A 300 9.85 1.55 3.80
C PRO A 300 10.17 0.25 3.06
N MET A 301 9.21 -0.31 2.32
CA MET A 301 9.38 -1.57 1.57
C MET A 301 9.93 -1.34 0.14
N GLY A 302 10.44 -0.14 -0.15
CA GLY A 302 11.04 0.19 -1.44
C GLY A 302 10.04 0.56 -2.53
N ASN A 303 8.74 0.69 -2.26
CA ASN A 303 7.77 1.14 -3.26
C ASN A 303 7.98 2.62 -3.63
N TRP A 304 7.85 2.95 -4.91
CA TRP A 304 7.87 4.34 -5.36
C TRP A 304 6.58 5.06 -4.96
N TYR A 305 6.70 6.22 -4.34
CA TYR A 305 5.58 7.07 -3.97
C TYR A 305 5.91 8.55 -4.12
N THR A 306 4.90 9.42 -4.07
CA THR A 306 5.08 10.88 -4.25
C THR A 306 4.47 11.68 -3.10
N HIS A 307 3.44 11.16 -2.45
CA HIS A 307 2.65 11.87 -1.45
C HIS A 307 2.51 11.06 -0.17
N LEU A 308 2.19 11.74 0.92
CA LEU A 308 1.86 11.13 2.20
C LEU A 308 0.43 11.51 2.60
N ILE A 309 -0.35 10.57 3.10
CA ILE A 309 -1.63 10.87 3.76
C ILE A 309 -1.55 10.56 5.25
N LEU A 310 -1.62 11.60 6.09
CA LEU A 310 -1.60 11.44 7.54
C LEU A 310 -2.90 10.81 8.03
N ILE A 311 -2.78 9.92 9.02
CA ILE A 311 -3.90 9.19 9.60
C ILE A 311 -4.34 9.79 10.95
N TYR A 312 -5.61 9.62 11.30
CA TYR A 312 -6.15 9.92 12.61
C TYR A 312 -5.97 8.72 13.55
N LEU A 313 -5.01 8.79 14.47
CA LEU A 313 -4.89 7.79 15.54
C LEU A 313 -5.73 8.14 16.77
N ASN A 314 -5.72 9.42 17.13
CA ASN A 314 -6.49 9.99 18.23
C ASN A 314 -6.54 11.51 18.04
N ARG A 315 -7.30 12.20 18.90
CA ARG A 315 -7.50 13.64 18.82
C ARG A 315 -6.20 14.43 18.93
N GLN A 316 -5.33 14.09 19.87
CA GLN A 316 -4.07 14.82 20.08
C GLN A 316 -3.13 14.68 18.88
N HIS A 317 -3.02 13.48 18.33
CA HIS A 317 -2.25 13.20 17.12
C HIS A 317 -2.79 13.98 15.92
N TYR A 318 -4.12 14.00 15.73
CA TYR A 318 -4.74 14.75 14.65
C TYR A 318 -4.57 16.26 14.77
N ASP A 319 -4.73 16.84 15.97
CA ASP A 319 -4.59 18.28 16.16
C ASP A 319 -3.19 18.77 15.75
N ARG A 320 -2.15 17.95 15.97
CA ARG A 320 -0.79 18.20 15.47
C ARG A 320 -0.65 17.94 13.96
N ALA A 321 -1.27 16.87 13.45
CA ALA A 321 -1.19 16.48 12.04
C ALA A 321 -1.99 17.39 11.10
N LYS A 322 -3.03 18.06 11.61
CA LYS A 322 -4.07 18.73 10.81
C LYS A 322 -3.50 19.71 9.78
N VAL A 323 -2.58 20.58 10.18
CA VAL A 323 -2.04 21.63 9.28
C VAL A 323 -1.29 21.00 8.09
N TYR A 324 -0.51 19.95 8.37
CA TYR A 324 0.20 19.18 7.34
C TYR A 324 -0.77 18.37 6.48
N LEU A 325 -1.76 17.71 7.09
CA LEU A 325 -2.78 16.97 6.38
C LEU A 325 -3.57 17.87 5.40
N GLN A 326 -3.93 19.09 5.82
CA GLN A 326 -4.61 20.06 4.95
C GLN A 326 -3.76 20.42 3.73
N THR A 327 -2.46 20.64 3.94
CA THR A 327 -1.51 20.92 2.86
C THR A 327 -1.39 19.72 1.92
N LEU A 328 -1.11 18.53 2.46
CA LEU A 328 -0.97 17.29 1.68
C LEU A 328 -2.25 16.97 0.89
N LEU A 329 -3.41 17.14 1.51
CA LEU A 329 -4.70 16.89 0.87
C LEU A 329 -4.97 17.87 -0.28
N SER A 330 -4.56 19.14 -0.13
CA SER A 330 -4.69 20.12 -1.21
C SER A 330 -3.90 19.71 -2.44
N VAL A 331 -2.67 19.21 -2.27
CA VAL A 331 -1.84 18.75 -3.38
C VAL A 331 -2.40 17.47 -4.00
N ILE A 332 -2.75 16.46 -3.19
CA ILE A 332 -3.35 15.20 -3.68
C ILE A 332 -4.65 15.46 -4.44
N SER A 333 -5.51 16.35 -3.92
CA SER A 333 -6.79 16.71 -4.55
C SER A 333 -6.59 17.45 -5.88
N CYS A 334 -5.58 18.29 -6.00
CA CYS A 334 -5.30 19.04 -7.23
C CYS A 334 -4.48 18.23 -8.25
N GLY A 335 -3.88 17.11 -7.83
CA GLY A 335 -3.04 16.29 -8.69
C GLY A 335 -1.78 17.04 -9.14
N SER A 336 -1.31 16.76 -10.36
CA SER A 336 -0.07 17.31 -10.89
C SER A 336 -0.06 18.82 -11.14
N ASP A 337 -1.22 19.48 -11.09
CA ASP A 337 -1.36 20.91 -11.33
C ASP A 337 -1.41 21.70 -10.02
N GLY A 338 -1.31 21.02 -8.86
CA GLY A 338 -1.31 21.60 -7.52
C GLY A 338 0.01 22.32 -7.18
N THR A 339 0.36 23.35 -7.96
CA THR A 339 1.61 24.12 -7.85
C THR A 339 1.46 25.42 -7.05
N GLN A 340 0.30 25.65 -6.44
CA GLN A 340 0.10 26.80 -5.56
C GLN A 340 -0.52 26.34 -4.25
N ARG A 341 0.32 26.28 -3.20
CA ARG A 341 -0.12 26.30 -1.81
C ARG A 341 -1.14 27.43 -1.60
N ALA A 342 -2.40 27.11 -1.31
CA ALA A 342 -3.29 27.96 -0.50
C ALA A 342 -4.73 27.43 -0.45
N ASP A 343 -5.21 26.71 -1.46
CA ASP A 343 -6.65 26.50 -1.61
C ASP A 343 -7.15 25.23 -0.92
N TYR A 344 -6.64 24.89 0.27
CA TYR A 344 -7.25 23.81 1.05
C TYR A 344 -8.73 24.13 1.25
N HIS A 345 -9.56 23.17 0.88
CA HIS A 345 -10.99 23.23 1.08
C HIS A 345 -11.46 21.94 1.73
N PRO A 346 -12.30 21.97 2.80
CA PRO A 346 -12.74 20.76 3.48
C PRO A 346 -13.35 19.72 2.53
N SER A 347 -14.07 20.15 1.48
CA SER A 347 -14.64 19.24 0.47
C SER A 347 -13.63 18.30 -0.20
N MET A 348 -12.33 18.62 -0.15
CA MET A 348 -11.26 17.74 -0.66
C MET A 348 -11.22 16.38 0.04
N PHE A 349 -11.68 16.28 1.29
CA PHE A 349 -11.85 14.99 1.98
C PHE A 349 -12.80 14.07 1.20
N VAL A 350 -13.92 14.62 0.71
CA VAL A 350 -14.95 13.86 -0.05
C VAL A 350 -14.42 13.39 -1.41
N LYS A 351 -13.45 14.11 -1.98
CA LYS A 351 -12.82 13.77 -3.26
C LYS A 351 -11.75 12.69 -3.09
N VAL A 352 -10.89 12.81 -2.08
CA VAL A 352 -9.68 11.99 -1.96
C VAL A 352 -9.93 10.68 -1.18
N TYR A 353 -10.57 10.74 -0.01
CA TYR A 353 -10.66 9.57 0.88
C TYR A 353 -11.53 8.44 0.32
N PRO A 354 -12.76 8.69 -0.20
CA PRO A 354 -13.55 7.65 -0.83
C PRO A 354 -12.82 6.97 -1.99
N ALA A 355 -12.14 7.75 -2.83
CA ALA A 355 -11.38 7.24 -3.96
C ALA A 355 -10.18 6.39 -3.51
N LEU A 356 -9.41 6.83 -2.50
CA LEU A 356 -8.31 6.05 -1.94
C LEU A 356 -8.81 4.73 -1.32
N MET A 357 -9.87 4.78 -0.51
CA MET A 357 -10.47 3.58 0.10
C MET A 357 -10.92 2.57 -0.96
N ASN A 358 -11.55 3.04 -2.04
CA ASN A 358 -11.96 2.18 -3.15
C ASN A 358 -10.77 1.54 -3.86
N LYS A 359 -9.68 2.28 -4.05
CA LYS A 359 -8.43 1.71 -4.60
C LYS A 359 -7.79 0.69 -3.66
N THR A 360 -7.80 0.93 -2.35
CA THR A 360 -7.33 -0.04 -1.35
C THR A 360 -8.11 -1.36 -1.43
N ILE A 361 -9.44 -1.32 -1.64
CA ILE A 361 -10.23 -2.55 -1.85
C ILE A 361 -9.83 -3.29 -3.13
N VAL A 362 -9.58 -2.56 -4.22
CA VAL A 362 -9.12 -3.19 -5.46
C VAL A 362 -7.75 -3.84 -5.28
N SER A 363 -6.85 -3.24 -4.49
CA SER A 363 -5.56 -3.85 -4.13
C SER A 363 -5.75 -5.12 -3.29
N LEU A 364 -6.68 -5.11 -2.32
CA LEU A 364 -7.01 -6.28 -1.50
C LEU A 364 -7.42 -7.51 -2.32
N LEU A 365 -8.10 -7.31 -3.45
CA LEU A 365 -8.47 -8.41 -4.36
C LEU A 365 -7.25 -9.12 -4.95
N ARG A 366 -6.15 -8.38 -5.18
CA ARG A 366 -4.94 -8.83 -5.87
C ARG A 366 -3.88 -9.39 -4.91
N CYS A 367 -3.86 -8.90 -3.68
CA CYS A 367 -2.84 -9.19 -2.68
C CYS A 367 -2.95 -10.59 -2.04
N GLU A 368 -1.88 -11.06 -1.42
CA GLU A 368 -1.89 -12.28 -0.61
C GLU A 368 -2.58 -12.08 0.76
N ALA A 369 -2.74 -13.15 1.55
CA ALA A 369 -3.47 -13.09 2.81
C ALA A 369 -2.80 -12.17 3.86
N HIS A 370 -1.47 -12.16 3.97
CA HIS A 370 -0.76 -11.33 4.94
C HIS A 370 -0.80 -9.83 4.56
N GLU A 371 -0.60 -9.53 3.27
CA GLU A 371 -0.77 -8.18 2.71
C GLU A 371 -2.20 -7.63 2.96
N SER A 372 -3.19 -8.52 3.07
CA SER A 372 -4.58 -8.13 3.32
C SER A 372 -4.83 -7.55 4.71
N GLU A 373 -4.06 -7.94 5.73
CA GLU A 373 -4.21 -7.45 7.10
C GLU A 373 -3.69 -6.00 7.24
N MET A 374 -2.52 -5.72 6.64
CA MET A 374 -1.95 -4.37 6.58
C MET A 374 -2.85 -3.42 5.77
N LEU A 375 -3.37 -3.89 4.63
CA LEU A 375 -4.32 -3.13 3.81
C LEU A 375 -5.63 -2.85 4.55
N LEU A 376 -6.16 -3.81 5.32
CA LEU A 376 -7.38 -3.60 6.10
C LEU A 376 -7.15 -2.59 7.23
N THR A 377 -6.00 -2.64 7.88
CA THR A 377 -5.63 -1.66 8.92
C THR A 377 -5.45 -0.27 8.33
N ALA A 378 -4.81 -0.16 7.16
CA ALA A 378 -4.71 1.10 6.41
C ALA A 378 -6.09 1.63 6.03
N PHE A 379 -6.98 0.77 5.52
CA PHE A 379 -8.36 1.12 5.21
C PHE A 379 -9.13 1.63 6.43
N ALA A 380 -9.04 0.95 7.58
CA ALA A 380 -9.69 1.36 8.81
C ALA A 380 -9.23 2.75 9.28
N ASN A 381 -7.94 3.03 9.17
CA ASN A 381 -7.37 4.34 9.47
C ASN A 381 -7.85 5.44 8.49
N LEU A 382 -7.98 5.13 7.20
CA LEU A 382 -8.58 6.06 6.22
C LEU A 382 -10.04 6.35 6.56
N LEU A 383 -10.85 5.32 6.83
CA LEU A 383 -12.27 5.47 7.18
C LEU A 383 -12.43 6.28 8.46
N ARG A 384 -11.65 5.99 9.50
CA ARG A 384 -11.65 6.74 10.76
C ARG A 384 -11.30 8.21 10.55
N THR A 385 -10.27 8.49 9.75
CA THR A 385 -9.87 9.86 9.43
C THR A 385 -10.98 10.60 8.66
N TYR A 386 -11.64 9.92 7.73
CA TYR A 386 -12.74 10.50 6.97
C TYR A 386 -14.00 10.74 7.81
N ARG A 387 -14.34 9.82 8.73
CA ARG A 387 -15.39 10.03 9.75
C ARG A 387 -15.10 11.22 10.64
N HIS A 388 -13.86 11.34 11.13
CA HIS A 388 -13.43 12.50 11.91
C HIS A 388 -13.61 13.80 11.12
N ALA A 389 -13.25 13.82 9.82
CA ALA A 389 -13.47 14.97 8.95
C ALA A 389 -14.97 15.31 8.79
N CYS A 390 -15.84 14.32 8.63
CA CYS A 390 -17.29 14.54 8.57
C CYS A 390 -17.84 15.13 9.88
N ALA A 391 -17.35 14.69 11.03
CA ALA A 391 -17.73 15.25 12.33
C ALA A 391 -17.19 16.68 12.53
N ARG A 392 -15.97 16.95 12.04
CA ARG A 392 -15.26 18.21 12.27
C ARG A 392 -15.64 19.34 11.32
N TYR A 393 -15.99 19.02 10.07
CA TYR A 393 -16.27 19.97 9.01
C TYR A 393 -17.71 19.80 8.48
N PRO A 394 -18.64 20.70 8.85
CA PRO A 394 -20.04 20.61 8.42
C PRO A 394 -20.23 20.53 6.91
N GLU A 395 -19.34 21.16 6.15
CA GLU A 395 -19.35 21.11 4.69
C GLU A 395 -19.05 19.71 4.14
N VAL A 396 -18.05 19.01 4.67
CA VAL A 396 -17.71 17.64 4.27
C VAL A 396 -18.94 16.76 4.46
N ARG A 397 -19.56 16.87 5.63
CA ARG A 397 -20.80 16.17 5.95
C ARG A 397 -21.93 16.55 5.00
N ARG A 398 -22.18 17.83 4.76
CA ARG A 398 -23.26 18.31 3.87
C ARG A 398 -23.12 17.75 2.45
N ILE A 399 -21.91 17.77 1.89
CA ILE A 399 -21.64 17.23 0.54
C ILE A 399 -21.86 15.71 0.53
N ASN A 400 -21.42 15.02 1.59
CA ASN A 400 -21.58 13.58 1.73
C ASN A 400 -23.07 13.18 1.86
N ASP A 401 -23.81 13.86 2.74
CA ASP A 401 -25.26 13.72 2.93
C ASP A 401 -26.01 13.98 1.62
N GLN A 402 -25.62 15.03 0.89
CA GLN A 402 -26.19 15.38 -0.40
C GLN A 402 -25.99 14.26 -1.43
N HIS A 403 -24.76 13.76 -1.63
CA HIS A 403 -24.50 12.68 -2.58
C HIS A 403 -25.28 11.40 -2.24
N VAL A 404 -25.35 11.04 -0.96
CA VAL A 404 -26.05 9.83 -0.52
C VAL A 404 -27.56 9.98 -0.67
N SER A 405 -28.14 11.10 -0.22
CA SER A 405 -29.58 11.35 -0.34
C SER A 405 -30.04 11.45 -1.80
N GLU A 406 -29.26 12.11 -2.64
CA GLU A 406 -29.51 12.19 -4.08
C GLU A 406 -29.55 10.80 -4.72
N PHE A 407 -28.62 9.91 -4.36
CA PHE A 407 -28.68 8.52 -4.83
C PHE A 407 -29.91 7.77 -4.29
N CYS A 408 -30.23 7.91 -3.00
CA CYS A 408 -31.31 7.15 -2.38
C CYS A 408 -32.70 7.58 -2.87
N TYR A 409 -32.89 8.86 -3.19
CA TYR A 409 -34.23 9.44 -3.40
C TYR A 409 -34.45 10.01 -4.81
N SER A 410 -33.44 10.09 -5.67
CA SER A 410 -33.59 10.56 -7.05
C SER A 410 -33.17 9.50 -8.06
N LEU A 411 -34.15 8.91 -8.74
CA LEU A 411 -33.92 7.94 -9.84
C LEU A 411 -33.02 8.51 -10.93
N GLU A 412 -33.10 9.82 -11.21
CA GLU A 412 -32.24 10.49 -12.19
C GLU A 412 -30.77 10.55 -11.76
N ARG A 413 -30.51 10.58 -10.45
CA ARG A 413 -29.16 10.61 -9.88
C ARG A 413 -28.62 9.22 -9.51
N GLN A 414 -29.45 8.19 -9.61
CA GLN A 414 -29.04 6.77 -9.62
C GLN A 414 -28.46 6.37 -10.98
N HIS A 415 -27.54 7.17 -11.51
CA HIS A 415 -26.93 6.93 -12.80
C HIS A 415 -25.43 7.12 -12.72
N LYS A 416 -24.66 6.39 -13.54
CA LYS A 416 -23.20 6.52 -13.62
C LYS A 416 -22.73 7.98 -13.80
N ASN A 417 -23.48 8.82 -14.51
CA ASN A 417 -23.13 10.24 -14.70
C ASN A 417 -23.11 11.07 -13.42
N TRP A 418 -23.89 10.68 -12.40
CA TRP A 418 -23.98 11.37 -11.12
C TRP A 418 -23.24 10.62 -10.02
N THR A 419 -23.28 9.28 -10.08
CA THR A 419 -22.60 8.38 -9.15
C THR A 419 -21.57 7.57 -9.94
N ASN A 420 -20.43 8.18 -10.29
CA ASN A 420 -19.44 7.54 -11.16
C ASN A 420 -18.95 6.19 -10.63
N ASP A 421 -18.74 6.09 -9.31
CA ASP A 421 -18.19 4.91 -8.64
C ASP A 421 -19.08 4.51 -7.45
N LEU A 422 -19.58 3.27 -7.46
CA LEU A 422 -20.44 2.74 -6.40
C LEU A 422 -19.66 2.36 -5.13
N GLY A 423 -18.38 1.98 -5.25
CA GLY A 423 -17.52 1.73 -4.10
C GLY A 423 -17.25 3.02 -3.33
N GLU A 424 -16.96 4.12 -4.03
CA GLU A 424 -16.86 5.43 -3.37
C GLU A 424 -18.15 5.83 -2.65
N LEU A 425 -19.32 5.58 -3.27
CA LEU A 425 -20.61 5.85 -2.63
C LEU A 425 -20.79 5.01 -1.35
N LEU A 426 -20.39 3.74 -1.35
CA LEU A 426 -20.43 2.90 -0.17
C LEU A 426 -19.60 3.48 0.98
N PHE A 427 -18.41 4.01 0.71
CA PHE A 427 -17.60 4.61 1.76
C PHE A 427 -18.10 5.99 2.20
N LYS A 428 -18.76 6.72 1.30
CA LYS A 428 -19.52 7.92 1.66
C LYS A 428 -20.64 7.57 2.63
N MET A 429 -21.44 6.54 2.36
CA MET A 429 -22.43 6.01 3.30
C MET A 429 -21.77 5.54 4.61
N ALA A 430 -20.61 4.90 4.52
CA ALA A 430 -19.89 4.38 5.68
C ALA A 430 -19.36 5.45 6.64
N ALA A 431 -18.98 6.61 6.09
CA ALA A 431 -18.50 7.73 6.87
C ALA A 431 -19.61 8.46 7.63
N LEU A 432 -20.87 8.26 7.26
CA LEU A 432 -22.01 8.82 7.99
C LEU A 432 -22.27 8.00 9.25
N ASN A 433 -22.44 8.70 10.37
CA ASN A 433 -22.79 8.08 11.64
C ASN A 433 -24.20 7.46 11.53
N THR A 434 -24.30 6.14 11.69
CA THR A 434 -25.54 5.37 11.55
C THR A 434 -26.61 5.79 12.56
N ASN A 435 -26.21 6.32 13.72
CA ASN A 435 -27.14 6.81 14.74
C ASN A 435 -27.80 8.14 14.35
N VAL A 436 -27.23 8.87 13.39
CA VAL A 436 -27.72 10.19 12.98
C VAL A 436 -28.54 10.13 11.69
N TYR A 437 -28.23 9.17 10.80
CA TYR A 437 -28.97 9.00 9.54
C TYR A 437 -29.23 7.52 9.22
N PRO A 438 -30.08 6.82 10.00
CA PRO A 438 -30.38 5.42 9.75
C PRO A 438 -30.95 5.18 8.34
N THR A 439 -31.63 6.19 7.78
CA THR A 439 -32.31 6.12 6.48
C THR A 439 -31.38 6.08 5.27
N CYS A 440 -30.12 6.50 5.41
CA CYS A 440 -29.16 6.68 4.30
C CYS A 440 -27.95 5.73 4.42
N THR A 441 -28.17 4.53 4.98
CA THR A 441 -27.12 3.54 5.22
C THR A 441 -27.43 2.22 4.53
N MET A 442 -26.42 1.38 4.34
CA MET A 442 -26.59 0.02 3.81
C MET A 442 -27.40 -0.92 4.74
N ASN A 443 -27.67 -0.49 5.98
CA ASN A 443 -28.58 -1.19 6.89
C ASN A 443 -30.06 -0.93 6.56
N ASN A 444 -30.38 0.12 5.80
CA ASN A 444 -31.74 0.34 5.30
C ASN A 444 -32.01 -0.62 4.12
N PRO A 445 -33.00 -1.53 4.22
CA PRO A 445 -33.31 -2.49 3.16
C PRO A 445 -33.65 -1.83 1.82
N GLN A 446 -34.30 -0.66 1.84
CA GLN A 446 -34.64 0.08 0.62
C GLN A 446 -33.39 0.61 -0.06
N VAL A 447 -32.48 1.25 0.68
CA VAL A 447 -31.21 1.77 0.14
C VAL A 447 -30.37 0.64 -0.41
N LYS A 448 -30.27 -0.47 0.33
CA LYS A 448 -29.57 -1.67 -0.12
C LYS A 448 -30.17 -2.21 -1.42
N MET A 449 -31.50 -2.28 -1.53
CA MET A 449 -32.18 -2.73 -2.74
C MET A 449 -31.89 -1.82 -3.94
N GLU A 450 -32.06 -0.50 -3.80
CA GLU A 450 -31.78 0.46 -4.89
C GLU A 450 -30.30 0.47 -5.30
N PHE A 451 -29.40 0.36 -4.32
CA PHE A 451 -27.97 0.20 -4.58
C PHE A 451 -27.67 -1.06 -5.39
N MET A 452 -28.25 -2.20 -5.01
CA MET A 452 -28.03 -3.47 -5.69
C MET A 452 -28.64 -3.49 -7.10
N LYS A 453 -29.82 -2.90 -7.30
CA LYS A 453 -30.42 -2.71 -8.63
C LYS A 453 -29.48 -1.97 -9.57
N GLU A 454 -28.97 -0.83 -9.13
CA GLU A 454 -28.02 -0.03 -9.91
C GLU A 454 -26.69 -0.78 -10.12
N PHE A 455 -26.18 -1.48 -9.10
CA PHE A 455 -24.99 -2.31 -9.24
C PHE A 455 -25.15 -3.40 -10.31
N PHE A 456 -26.27 -4.12 -10.31
CA PHE A 456 -26.57 -5.14 -11.32
C PHE A 456 -26.79 -4.55 -12.71
N ALA A 457 -27.44 -3.39 -12.82
CA ALA A 457 -27.57 -2.69 -14.10
C ALA A 457 -26.18 -2.35 -14.70
N ARG A 458 -25.21 -1.96 -13.86
CA ARG A 458 -23.81 -1.74 -14.32
C ARG A 458 -23.09 -3.03 -14.70
N GLN A 459 -23.49 -4.19 -14.17
CA GLN A 459 -22.87 -5.46 -14.54
C GLN A 459 -23.12 -5.83 -16.00
N VAL A 460 -24.26 -5.41 -16.57
CA VAL A 460 -24.60 -5.64 -17.98
C VAL A 460 -23.50 -5.15 -18.93
N HIS A 461 -22.84 -4.04 -18.60
CA HIS A 461 -21.69 -3.55 -19.36
C HIS A 461 -20.56 -4.59 -19.44
N TRP A 462 -20.24 -5.23 -18.32
CA TRP A 462 -19.20 -6.27 -18.26
C TRP A 462 -19.61 -7.52 -19.01
N VAL A 463 -20.88 -7.96 -18.90
CA VAL A 463 -21.36 -9.12 -19.66
C VAL A 463 -21.30 -8.86 -21.16
N HIS A 464 -21.76 -7.69 -21.60
CA HIS A 464 -21.66 -7.29 -23.00
C HIS A 464 -20.20 -7.27 -23.48
N LYS A 465 -19.29 -6.65 -22.71
CA LYS A 465 -17.86 -6.63 -23.02
C LYS A 465 -17.30 -8.04 -23.15
N TYR A 466 -17.64 -8.92 -22.21
CA TYR A 466 -17.17 -10.30 -22.15
C TYR A 466 -17.64 -11.15 -23.35
N TRP A 467 -18.88 -11.01 -23.84
CA TRP A 467 -19.32 -11.73 -25.05
C TRP A 467 -18.95 -11.03 -26.37
N SER A 468 -18.68 -9.73 -26.36
CA SER A 468 -18.20 -9.01 -27.55
C SER A 468 -16.70 -9.21 -27.85
N SER A 469 -15.94 -9.85 -26.94
CA SER A 469 -14.50 -10.07 -27.13
C SER A 469 -14.22 -11.10 -28.23
N TRP A 470 -13.47 -10.69 -29.25
CA TRP A 470 -13.07 -11.49 -30.41
C TRP A 470 -12.29 -12.77 -30.05
N GLU A 471 -11.57 -12.76 -28.93
CA GLU A 471 -10.73 -13.88 -28.46
C GLU A 471 -11.53 -15.16 -28.15
N ARG A 472 -12.86 -15.07 -27.99
CA ARG A 472 -13.72 -16.22 -27.67
C ARG A 472 -14.48 -16.81 -28.87
N GLY A 473 -14.21 -16.34 -30.09
CA GLY A 473 -14.75 -16.92 -31.31
C GLY A 473 -16.28 -16.83 -31.48
N MET A 474 -16.99 -16.13 -30.57
CA MET A 474 -18.42 -15.84 -30.75
C MET A 474 -18.55 -14.69 -31.75
N ALA A 475 -19.06 -15.02 -32.93
CA ALA A 475 -19.33 -14.03 -33.98
C ALA A 475 -20.22 -12.91 -33.42
N ARG A 476 -19.97 -11.68 -33.88
CA ARG A 476 -20.67 -10.42 -33.52
C ARG A 476 -22.21 -10.44 -33.58
N ASN A 477 -22.83 -11.54 -34.00
CA ASN A 477 -24.23 -11.61 -34.42
C ASN A 477 -25.14 -12.53 -33.59
N ASP A 478 -24.61 -13.37 -32.68
CA ASP A 478 -25.46 -14.12 -31.75
C ASP A 478 -25.82 -13.19 -30.59
N ASN A 479 -26.93 -12.48 -30.77
CA ASN A 479 -27.40 -11.39 -29.93
C ASN A 479 -27.35 -11.75 -28.44
N PHE A 480 -26.50 -11.06 -27.68
CA PHE A 480 -26.60 -10.94 -26.21
C PHE A 480 -28.07 -10.81 -25.75
N PHE A 481 -28.88 -10.07 -26.51
CA PHE A 481 -30.33 -9.92 -26.33
C PHE A 481 -31.07 -11.25 -26.41
N ALA A 482 -30.80 -12.07 -27.43
CA ALA A 482 -31.39 -13.40 -27.55
C ALA A 482 -30.98 -14.32 -26.40
N PHE A 483 -29.76 -14.13 -25.86
CA PHE A 483 -29.33 -14.85 -24.68
C PHE A 483 -30.16 -14.48 -23.46
N VAL A 484 -30.35 -13.20 -23.15
CA VAL A 484 -31.12 -12.71 -21.98
C VAL A 484 -32.64 -12.92 -22.15
N ASP A 485 -33.15 -12.72 -23.36
CA ASP A 485 -34.58 -12.84 -23.69
C ASP A 485 -35.04 -14.29 -23.85
N LYS A 486 -34.10 -15.25 -23.88
CA LYS A 486 -34.44 -16.68 -23.96
C LYS A 486 -35.44 -17.05 -22.84
N PRO A 487 -36.56 -17.72 -23.18
CA PRO A 487 -37.43 -18.32 -22.18
C PRO A 487 -36.71 -19.54 -21.58
N TYR A 488 -36.27 -19.45 -20.33
CA TYR A 488 -35.69 -20.58 -19.60
C TYR A 488 -36.82 -21.43 -19.03
N ARG A 489 -36.93 -22.66 -19.48
CA ARG A 489 -38.05 -23.57 -19.15
C ARG A 489 -37.67 -24.60 -18.09
N THR A 490 -36.38 -24.82 -17.89
CA THR A 490 -35.86 -25.78 -16.90
C THR A 490 -34.93 -25.10 -15.90
N ILE A 491 -34.79 -25.72 -14.73
CA ILE A 491 -33.86 -25.25 -13.68
C ILE A 491 -32.41 -25.29 -14.20
N ASP A 492 -32.06 -26.28 -15.01
CA ASP A 492 -30.71 -26.40 -15.59
C ASP A 492 -30.39 -25.24 -16.53
N GLU A 493 -31.36 -24.82 -17.35
CA GLU A 493 -31.20 -23.65 -18.21
C GLU A 493 -30.98 -22.37 -17.40
N CYS A 494 -31.74 -22.18 -16.30
CA CYS A 494 -31.53 -21.06 -15.38
C CYS A 494 -30.13 -21.11 -14.74
N CYS A 495 -29.69 -22.27 -14.26
CA CYS A 495 -28.38 -22.45 -13.64
C CYS A 495 -27.24 -22.18 -14.63
N GLN A 496 -27.38 -22.62 -15.88
CA GLN A 496 -26.40 -22.35 -16.93
C GLN A 496 -26.30 -20.85 -17.25
N PHE A 497 -27.44 -20.18 -17.38
CA PHE A 497 -27.50 -18.73 -17.58
C PHE A 497 -26.77 -17.96 -16.47
N LEU A 498 -27.11 -18.25 -15.21
CA LEU A 498 -26.52 -17.57 -14.06
C LEU A 498 -25.03 -17.83 -13.92
N ARG A 499 -24.56 -19.03 -14.32
CA ARG A 499 -23.13 -19.35 -14.37
C ARG A 499 -22.40 -18.46 -15.37
N GLN A 500 -22.91 -18.36 -16.60
CA GLN A 500 -22.29 -17.52 -17.64
C GLN A 500 -22.33 -16.03 -17.27
N PHE A 501 -23.43 -15.56 -16.67
CA PHE A 501 -23.52 -14.20 -16.14
C PHE A 501 -22.45 -13.96 -15.05
N PHE A 502 -22.30 -14.90 -14.12
CA PHE A 502 -21.32 -14.82 -13.05
C PHE A 502 -19.89 -14.78 -13.60
N GLU A 503 -19.53 -15.68 -14.51
CA GLU A 503 -18.21 -15.72 -15.15
C GLU A 503 -17.87 -14.38 -15.82
N ALA A 504 -18.85 -13.75 -16.45
CA ALA A 504 -18.64 -12.47 -17.13
C ALA A 504 -18.45 -11.28 -16.18
N CYS A 505 -18.98 -11.34 -14.97
CA CYS A 505 -18.94 -10.26 -13.98
C CYS A 505 -18.13 -10.58 -12.72
N GLN A 506 -17.44 -11.73 -12.68
CA GLN A 506 -16.87 -12.31 -11.47
C GLN A 506 -15.97 -11.33 -10.71
N VAL A 507 -15.11 -10.60 -11.42
CA VAL A 507 -14.20 -9.62 -10.82
C VAL A 507 -14.98 -8.52 -10.09
N SER A 508 -15.95 -7.90 -10.76
CA SER A 508 -16.76 -6.81 -10.20
C SER A 508 -17.65 -7.28 -9.04
N LEU A 509 -18.22 -8.49 -9.14
CA LEU A 509 -18.96 -9.14 -8.06
C LEU A 509 -18.08 -9.37 -6.82
N LYS A 510 -16.86 -9.88 -7.01
CA LYS A 510 -15.89 -10.07 -5.92
C LYS A 510 -15.49 -8.73 -5.28
N VAL A 511 -15.15 -7.71 -6.07
CA VAL A 511 -14.86 -6.35 -5.55
C VAL A 511 -16.01 -5.83 -4.70
N MET A 512 -17.26 -6.01 -5.16
CA MET A 512 -18.43 -5.59 -4.39
C MET A 512 -18.55 -6.34 -3.06
N LEU A 513 -18.34 -7.66 -3.03
CA LEU A 513 -18.33 -8.41 -1.77
C LEU A 513 -17.22 -7.96 -0.84
N PHE A 514 -16.02 -7.67 -1.36
CA PHE A 514 -14.94 -7.10 -0.53
C PHE A 514 -15.36 -5.77 0.10
N ASN A 515 -15.98 -4.87 -0.67
CA ASN A 515 -16.53 -3.63 -0.13
C ASN A 515 -17.54 -3.92 1.01
N LEU A 516 -18.51 -4.80 0.77
CA LEU A 516 -19.55 -5.13 1.75
C LEU A 516 -18.97 -5.79 3.01
N GLU A 517 -17.97 -6.67 2.89
CA GLU A 517 -17.34 -7.31 4.04
C GLU A 517 -16.42 -6.35 4.82
N CYS A 518 -15.69 -5.47 4.14
CA CYS A 518 -14.99 -4.39 4.84
C CYS A 518 -15.97 -3.54 5.65
N LEU A 519 -17.13 -3.20 5.08
CA LEU A 519 -18.15 -2.47 5.81
C LEU A 519 -18.73 -3.30 6.97
N SER A 520 -18.97 -4.60 6.80
CA SER A 520 -19.51 -5.47 7.86
C SER A 520 -18.58 -5.58 9.06
N VAL A 521 -17.26 -5.60 8.82
CA VAL A 521 -16.22 -5.66 9.86
C VAL A 521 -15.96 -4.31 10.53
N LEU A 522 -16.06 -3.20 9.78
CA LEU A 522 -15.61 -1.87 10.21
C LEU A 522 -16.74 -0.89 10.54
N MET A 523 -17.99 -1.17 10.16
CA MET A 523 -19.14 -0.31 10.47
C MET A 523 -19.92 -0.78 11.70
N THR A 524 -19.25 -1.34 12.69
CA THR A 524 -19.90 -1.62 13.98
C THR A 524 -20.16 -0.32 14.75
N PRO A 525 -21.23 -0.24 15.57
CA PRO A 525 -21.53 0.96 16.37
C PRO A 525 -20.38 1.40 17.28
N ASP A 526 -19.53 0.47 17.68
CA ASP A 526 -18.38 0.67 18.57
C ASP A 526 -17.04 0.77 17.83
N PHE A 527 -17.03 0.85 16.49
CA PHE A 527 -15.81 0.85 15.67
C PHE A 527 -14.74 1.83 16.16
N GLU A 528 -15.11 3.09 16.39
CA GLU A 528 -14.15 4.12 16.84
C GLU A 528 -13.65 3.84 18.25
N ALA A 529 -14.53 3.36 19.14
CA ALA A 529 -14.17 2.99 20.51
C ALA A 529 -13.24 1.76 20.56
N ARG A 530 -13.43 0.78 19.67
CA ARG A 530 -12.52 -0.36 19.51
C ARG A 530 -11.16 0.11 18.99
N LEU A 531 -11.13 0.99 17.99
CA LEU A 531 -9.86 1.56 17.52
C LEU A 531 -9.15 2.37 18.62
N ASP A 532 -9.87 3.20 19.39
CA ASP A 532 -9.29 3.94 20.51
C ASP A 532 -8.67 3.01 21.56
N ARG A 533 -9.39 1.94 21.92
CA ARG A 533 -8.92 0.92 22.88
C ARG A 533 -7.69 0.15 22.39
N ASN A 534 -7.51 0.06 21.08
CA ASN A 534 -6.40 -0.64 20.43
C ASN A 534 -5.43 0.32 19.75
N TYR A 535 -5.33 1.56 20.26
CA TYR A 535 -4.33 2.54 19.83
C TYR A 535 -4.38 2.93 18.33
N GLY A 536 -5.50 2.69 17.65
CA GLY A 536 -5.69 2.92 16.21
C GLY A 536 -5.56 1.67 15.33
N LEU A 537 -5.36 0.50 15.93
CA LEU A 537 -5.31 -0.79 15.24
C LEU A 537 -6.63 -1.55 15.34
N LEU A 538 -6.89 -2.41 14.36
CA LEU A 538 -8.00 -3.37 14.42
C LEU A 538 -7.69 -4.49 15.40
N GLU A 539 -8.72 -5.06 16.01
CA GLU A 539 -8.57 -6.24 16.86
C GLU A 539 -8.24 -7.48 16.03
N VAL A 540 -7.56 -8.46 16.67
CA VAL A 540 -7.09 -9.68 16.00
C VAL A 540 -8.26 -10.50 15.45
N ASP A 541 -9.40 -10.52 16.15
CA ASP A 541 -10.63 -11.17 15.69
C ASP A 541 -11.18 -10.52 14.41
N GLN A 542 -11.11 -9.19 14.29
CA GLN A 542 -11.55 -8.47 13.09
C GLN A 542 -10.66 -8.81 11.89
N LEU A 543 -9.34 -8.85 12.09
CA LEU A 543 -8.38 -9.26 11.07
C LEU A 543 -8.62 -10.70 10.61
N GLN A 544 -8.77 -11.62 11.56
CA GLN A 544 -9.01 -13.03 11.28
C GLN A 544 -10.33 -13.25 10.53
N ARG A 545 -11.42 -12.64 10.99
CA ARG A 545 -12.73 -12.70 10.31
C ARG A 545 -12.67 -12.16 8.89
N PHE A 546 -11.95 -11.05 8.69
CA PHE A 546 -11.78 -10.49 7.36
C PHE A 546 -10.94 -11.38 6.45
N ARG A 547 -9.86 -11.97 6.97
CA ARG A 547 -9.03 -12.94 6.23
C ARG A 547 -9.83 -14.16 5.77
N GLU A 548 -10.69 -14.70 6.64
CA GLU A 548 -11.60 -15.79 6.27
C GLU A 548 -12.58 -15.36 5.17
N ALA A 549 -13.12 -14.14 5.26
CA ALA A 549 -13.96 -13.58 4.22
C ALA A 549 -13.22 -13.41 2.89
N VAL A 550 -11.97 -12.94 2.91
CA VAL A 550 -11.11 -12.78 1.72
C VAL A 550 -10.94 -14.11 1.00
N ILE A 551 -10.57 -15.17 1.74
CA ILE A 551 -10.38 -16.52 1.17
C ILE A 551 -11.67 -17.00 0.53
N ALA A 552 -12.80 -16.85 1.22
CA ALA A 552 -14.08 -17.30 0.71
C ALA A 552 -14.59 -16.48 -0.49
N ILE A 553 -14.35 -15.16 -0.54
CA ILE A 553 -14.69 -14.34 -1.72
C ILE A 553 -13.80 -14.72 -2.91
N LYS A 554 -12.50 -14.97 -2.69
CA LYS A 554 -11.58 -15.40 -3.76
C LYS A 554 -12.02 -16.75 -4.35
N ASN A 555 -12.49 -17.67 -3.52
CA ASN A 555 -12.99 -18.98 -3.92
C ASN A 555 -14.44 -18.97 -4.44
N LEU A 556 -15.09 -17.81 -4.54
CA LEU A 556 -16.45 -17.71 -5.05
C LEU A 556 -16.54 -18.07 -6.54
N ASP A 557 -17.35 -19.08 -6.84
CA ASP A 557 -17.55 -19.69 -8.16
C ASP A 557 -19.00 -19.59 -8.69
N LYS A 558 -19.95 -19.15 -7.86
CA LYS A 558 -21.38 -19.10 -8.18
C LYS A 558 -22.06 -17.82 -7.72
N LEU A 559 -23.07 -17.38 -8.48
CA LEU A 559 -23.87 -16.20 -8.16
C LEU A 559 -24.72 -16.39 -6.88
N SER A 560 -25.16 -17.61 -6.57
CA SER A 560 -25.88 -17.89 -5.31
C SER A 560 -25.03 -17.56 -4.08
N GLY A 561 -23.73 -17.88 -4.11
CA GLY A 561 -22.80 -17.51 -3.04
C GLY A 561 -22.60 -16.00 -2.92
N PHE A 562 -22.69 -15.25 -4.04
CA PHE A 562 -22.71 -13.79 -3.99
C PHE A 562 -23.94 -13.28 -3.23
N PHE A 563 -25.14 -13.75 -3.57
CA PHE A 563 -26.37 -13.30 -2.90
C PHE A 563 -26.38 -13.63 -1.41
N GLN A 564 -25.92 -14.83 -1.04
CA GLN A 564 -25.79 -15.25 0.35
C GLN A 564 -24.86 -14.31 1.13
N ARG A 565 -23.66 -14.04 0.61
CA ARG A 565 -22.67 -13.16 1.27
C ARG A 565 -23.08 -11.70 1.29
N ALA A 566 -23.70 -11.22 0.21
CA ALA A 566 -24.26 -9.87 0.16
C ALA A 566 -25.48 -9.71 1.08
N ASN A 567 -25.98 -10.79 1.70
CA ASN A 567 -27.24 -10.84 2.44
C ASN A 567 -28.39 -10.21 1.61
N TYR A 568 -28.47 -10.63 0.34
CA TYR A 568 -29.48 -10.15 -0.62
C TYR A 568 -30.54 -11.24 -0.83
N PRO A 569 -31.83 -10.94 -0.61
CA PRO A 569 -32.87 -11.96 -0.57
C PRO A 569 -33.16 -12.52 -1.97
N ILE A 570 -32.72 -13.75 -2.22
CA ILE A 570 -33.07 -14.54 -3.40
C ILE A 570 -33.75 -15.82 -2.94
N GLN A 571 -34.89 -16.14 -3.57
CA GLN A 571 -35.69 -17.32 -3.23
C GLN A 571 -35.15 -18.56 -3.95
N ASP A 572 -34.90 -18.45 -5.25
CA ASP A 572 -34.43 -19.53 -6.11
C ASP A 572 -33.71 -19.00 -7.36
N SER A 573 -33.25 -19.92 -8.22
CA SER A 573 -32.60 -19.58 -9.49
C SER A 573 -33.51 -18.80 -10.45
N SER A 574 -34.82 -19.02 -10.41
CA SER A 574 -35.77 -18.32 -11.28
C SER A 574 -35.91 -16.85 -10.88
N HIS A 575 -35.97 -16.56 -9.59
CA HIS A 575 -35.93 -15.20 -9.06
C HIS A 575 -34.60 -14.51 -9.41
N ALA A 576 -33.47 -15.21 -9.29
CA ALA A 576 -32.17 -14.66 -9.70
C ALA A 576 -32.11 -14.32 -11.21
N VAL A 577 -32.65 -15.19 -12.07
CA VAL A 577 -32.78 -14.92 -13.51
C VAL A 577 -33.63 -13.68 -13.76
N GLN A 578 -34.79 -13.57 -13.10
CA GLN A 578 -35.66 -12.42 -13.25
C GLN A 578 -34.97 -11.13 -12.82
N LEU A 579 -34.18 -11.15 -11.75
CA LEU A 579 -33.38 -10.01 -11.32
C LEU A 579 -32.38 -9.58 -12.39
N VAL A 580 -31.66 -10.52 -13.01
CA VAL A 580 -30.71 -10.20 -14.08
C VAL A 580 -31.43 -9.64 -15.32
N LYS A 581 -32.61 -10.17 -15.67
CA LYS A 581 -33.45 -9.62 -16.74
C LYS A 581 -33.93 -8.20 -16.45
N THR A 582 -34.35 -7.93 -15.22
CA THR A 582 -34.73 -6.57 -14.81
C THR A 582 -33.53 -5.62 -14.86
N ALA A 583 -32.37 -6.03 -14.35
CA ALA A 583 -31.14 -5.25 -14.42
C ALA A 583 -30.72 -4.95 -15.87
N TYR A 584 -31.03 -5.85 -16.79
CA TYR A 584 -30.83 -5.65 -18.21
C TYR A 584 -31.74 -4.56 -18.80
N GLU A 585 -33.03 -4.62 -18.54
CA GLU A 585 -33.96 -3.57 -18.96
C GLU A 585 -33.60 -2.21 -18.31
N ASP A 586 -33.17 -2.21 -17.05
CA ASP A 586 -32.69 -0.99 -16.39
C ASP A 586 -31.43 -0.42 -17.06
N ALA A 587 -30.46 -1.28 -17.38
CA ALA A 587 -29.28 -0.87 -18.14
C ALA A 587 -29.66 -0.31 -19.51
N LYS A 588 -30.67 -0.91 -20.17
CA LYS A 588 -31.29 -0.50 -21.42
C LYS A 588 -32.14 0.77 -21.30
N ASN A 589 -32.64 1.13 -20.14
CA ASN A 589 -33.33 2.41 -19.99
C ASN A 589 -32.32 3.53 -19.66
N ARG A 590 -31.21 3.16 -19.02
CA ARG A 590 -30.19 4.09 -18.50
C ARG A 590 -29.07 4.43 -19.49
N GLY A 591 -28.80 3.59 -20.49
CA GLY A 591 -27.80 3.89 -21.53
C GLY A 591 -26.46 3.19 -21.34
N TYR A 592 -26.34 2.23 -20.40
CA TYR A 592 -25.07 1.57 -20.08
C TYR A 592 -24.48 0.71 -21.20
N TRP A 593 -25.24 0.48 -22.27
CA TRP A 593 -24.85 -0.40 -23.37
C TRP A 593 -24.34 0.34 -24.61
N TYR A 594 -24.57 1.66 -24.76
CA TYR A 594 -24.29 2.38 -26.01
C TYR A 594 -22.97 3.15 -26.08
N GLU A 595 -22.22 3.31 -24.98
CA GLU A 595 -21.05 4.21 -24.96
C GLU A 595 -19.90 3.78 -25.90
N ASN A 596 -19.86 2.53 -26.38
CA ASN A 596 -18.87 2.07 -27.38
C ASN A 596 -19.36 2.08 -28.83
N ASN A 597 -20.65 2.32 -29.10
CA ASN A 597 -21.22 2.33 -30.45
C ASN A 597 -21.46 3.73 -31.03
N ARG A 598 -20.89 4.79 -30.42
CA ARG A 598 -20.66 6.06 -31.13
C ARG A 598 -19.49 5.90 -32.12
N VAL A 599 -19.63 5.00 -33.08
CA VAL A 599 -19.19 5.30 -34.44
C VAL A 599 -20.10 6.44 -34.88
N ALA A 600 -19.51 7.58 -35.26
CA ALA A 600 -20.26 8.78 -35.61
C ALA A 600 -21.40 8.46 -36.59
N PRO A 601 -22.60 9.06 -36.43
CA PRO A 601 -23.64 8.97 -37.44
C PRO A 601 -23.17 9.80 -38.64
N GLY A 602 -22.48 9.15 -39.55
CA GLY A 602 -21.89 9.81 -40.71
C GLY A 602 -21.46 8.80 -41.74
N TYR A 603 -22.41 8.20 -42.46
CA TYR A 603 -22.33 8.07 -43.92
C TYR A 603 -23.70 7.68 -44.53
N ASN A 604 -24.35 8.70 -45.09
CA ASN A 604 -25.34 8.75 -46.17
C ASN A 604 -26.34 7.60 -46.41
N ARG A 605 -27.62 7.99 -46.24
CA ARG A 605 -28.67 7.70 -47.24
C ARG A 605 -28.25 8.28 -48.61
N SER A 606 -28.60 7.55 -49.67
CA SER A 606 -28.61 7.91 -51.10
C SER A 606 -27.30 7.80 -51.90
N ARG A 607 -27.22 6.76 -52.76
CA ARG A 607 -27.09 6.86 -54.22
C ARG A 607 -27.11 5.46 -54.88
N ASN A 608 -28.13 5.26 -55.71
CA ASN A 608 -28.23 4.43 -56.93
C ASN A 608 -27.56 3.04 -56.99
N LEU A 609 -28.37 1.98 -56.95
CA LEU A 609 -28.95 1.33 -58.15
C LEU A 609 -30.23 0.61 -57.77
#